data_AF-A0A1Q6SAN5-F1
#
_entry.id   AF-A0A1Q6SAN5-F1
#
_cell.length_a   1.000
_cell.length_b   1.000
_cell.length_c   1.000
_cell.angle_alpha   90.00
_cell.angle_beta   90.00
_cell.angle_gamma   90.00
#
_symmetry.space_group_name_H-M   'P 1'
#
loop_
_entity.id
_entity.type
_entity.pdbx_description
1 polymer ?
#
loop_
_entity_poly.entity_id
_entity_poly.type
_entity_poly.pdbx_seq_one_letter_code
_entity_poly.pdbx_strand_id
1 'polypeptide(L)'
;MPMMISQMNQSQLLHWIDMVSFAVVEITEYLDTHPDDEEALKYFNHYADLRRTALRAYAQNYTPLTIDTANPDNYWRWASDPWPWEGGDC
;
A
#
# COMPACT_ATOMS: atom_id res chain seq x y z
N MET A 1 -17.01 11.91 6.52
CA MET A 1 -16.17 11.31 7.59
C MET A 1 -15.23 10.34 6.91
N PRO A 2 -13.90 10.55 6.94
CA PRO A 2 -12.99 9.55 6.39
C PRO A 2 -13.11 8.26 7.20
N MET A 3 -13.30 7.14 6.51
CA MET A 3 -13.33 5.81 7.12
C MET A 3 -11.95 5.55 7.73
N MET A 4 -11.88 5.17 9.00
CA MET A 4 -10.59 4.81 9.60
C MET A 4 -10.08 3.51 8.97
N ILE A 5 -8.79 3.43 8.65
CA ILE A 5 -8.15 2.23 8.06
C ILE A 5 -8.51 0.96 8.86
N SER A 6 -8.66 1.06 10.18
CA SER A 6 -9.05 -0.04 11.06
C SER A 6 -10.46 -0.60 10.87
N GLN A 7 -11.33 0.08 10.10
CA GLN A 7 -12.72 -0.32 9.85
C GLN A 7 -12.95 -0.82 8.42
N MET A 8 -11.94 -0.76 7.57
CA MET A 8 -12.04 -1.16 6.17
C MET A 8 -11.96 -2.68 6.03
N ASN A 9 -12.80 -3.25 5.16
CA ASN A 9 -12.67 -4.65 4.76
C ASN A 9 -11.50 -4.86 3.77
N GLN A 10 -11.18 -6.11 3.43
CA GLN A 10 -10.06 -6.45 2.55
C GLN A 10 -10.07 -5.71 1.21
N SER A 11 -11.22 -5.65 0.52
CA SER A 11 -11.34 -4.98 -0.78
C SER A 11 -11.21 -3.47 -0.66
N GLN A 12 -11.76 -2.87 0.40
CA GLN A 12 -11.62 -1.45 0.68
C GLN A 12 -10.17 -1.07 1.01
N LEU A 13 -9.47 -1.90 1.79
CA LEU A 13 -8.04 -1.70 2.06
C LEU A 13 -7.21 -1.84 0.79
N LEU A 14 -7.47 -2.85 -0.03
CA LEU A 14 -6.77 -3.04 -1.30
C LEU A 14 -6.96 -1.84 -2.22
N HIS A 15 -8.21 -1.40 -2.40
CA HIS A 15 -8.52 -0.22 -3.20
C HIS A 15 -7.88 1.07 -2.65
N TRP A 16 -7.87 1.23 -1.32
CA TRP A 16 -7.19 2.36 -0.69
C TRP A 16 -5.68 2.32 -0.94
N ILE A 17 -5.05 1.14 -0.80
CA ILE A 17 -3.63 0.93 -1.09
C ILE A 17 -3.32 1.27 -2.54
N ASP A 18 -4.17 0.86 -3.49
CA ASP A 18 -3.99 1.18 -4.91
C ASP A 18 -4.02 2.69 -5.15
N MET A 19 -5.02 3.40 -4.61
CA MET A 19 -5.14 4.85 -4.78
C MET A 19 -3.94 5.61 -4.21
N VAL A 20 -3.51 5.29 -2.98
CA VAL A 20 -2.34 5.98 -2.40
C VAL A 20 -1.03 5.54 -3.06
N SER A 21 -0.95 4.32 -3.59
CA SER A 21 0.20 3.87 -4.38
C SER A 21 0.30 4.65 -5.70
N PHE A 22 -0.82 4.87 -6.38
CA PHE A 22 -0.88 5.70 -7.57
C PHE A 22 -0.41 7.13 -7.28
N ALA A 23 -0.92 7.76 -6.22
CA ALA A 23 -0.52 9.12 -5.84
C ALA A 23 0.98 9.23 -5.54
N VAL A 24 1.58 8.22 -4.90
CA VAL A 24 3.03 8.16 -4.67
C VAL A 24 3.81 8.07 -5.98
N VAL A 25 3.38 7.20 -6.91
CA VAL A 25 4.04 7.07 -8.23
C VAL A 25 3.95 8.38 -9.00
N GLU A 26 2.75 8.97 -9.08
CA GLU A 26 2.52 10.21 -9.83
C GLU A 26 3.41 11.37 -9.32
N ILE A 27 3.49 11.56 -8.00
CA ILE A 27 4.32 12.64 -7.45
C ILE A 27 5.82 12.34 -7.57
N THR A 28 6.23 11.06 -7.57
CA THR A 28 7.62 10.68 -7.84
C THR A 28 8.04 11.08 -9.24
N GLU A 29 7.22 10.77 -10.25
CA GLU A 29 7.50 11.17 -11.65
C GLU A 29 7.58 12.70 -11.80
N TYR A 30 6.77 13.46 -11.04
CA TYR A 30 6.88 14.92 -11.01
C TYR A 30 8.21 15.39 -10.39
N LEU A 31 8.57 14.84 -9.23
CA LEU A 31 9.79 15.18 -8.48
C LEU A 31 11.08 14.85 -9.25
N ASP A 32 11.07 13.87 -10.15
CA ASP A 32 12.20 13.57 -11.04
C ASP A 32 12.62 14.77 -11.91
N THR A 33 11.68 15.69 -12.16
CA THR A 33 11.92 16.93 -12.92
C THR A 33 11.95 18.18 -12.03
N HIS A 34 11.43 18.11 -10.81
CA HIS A 34 11.34 19.22 -9.85
C HIS A 34 11.79 18.79 -8.43
N PRO A 35 13.05 18.39 -8.24
CA PRO A 35 13.50 17.74 -7.00
C PRO A 35 13.48 18.66 -5.77
N ASP A 36 13.52 19.98 -5.98
CA ASP A 36 13.57 21.00 -4.92
C ASP A 36 12.19 21.60 -4.59
N ASP A 37 11.10 21.10 -5.18
CA ASP A 37 9.74 21.58 -4.88
C ASP A 37 9.30 21.09 -3.49
N GLU A 38 9.33 21.99 -2.51
CA GLU A 38 8.99 21.70 -1.12
C GLU A 38 7.55 21.19 -0.93
N GLU A 39 6.60 21.66 -1.74
CA GLU A 39 5.21 21.24 -1.62
C GLU A 39 5.01 19.84 -2.20
N ALA A 40 5.66 19.53 -3.33
CA ALA A 40 5.68 18.19 -3.89
C ALA A 40 6.36 17.18 -2.93
N LEU A 41 7.45 17.58 -2.27
CA LEU A 41 8.11 16.75 -1.24
C LEU A 41 7.21 16.50 -0.03
N LYS A 42 6.49 17.51 0.46
CA LYS A 42 5.50 17.33 1.55
C LYS A 42 4.37 16.39 1.12
N TYR A 43 3.88 16.53 -0.11
CA TYR A 43 2.84 15.67 -0.67
C TYR A 43 3.34 14.22 -0.75
N PHE A 44 4.52 13.97 -1.31
CA PHE A 44 5.12 12.64 -1.37
C PHE A 44 5.22 12.00 0.02
N ASN A 45 5.78 12.71 1.00
CA ASN A 45 5.94 12.19 2.35
C ASN A 45 4.59 11.82 2.99
N HIS A 46 3.56 12.66 2.79
CA HIS A 46 2.22 12.39 3.29
C HIS A 46 1.62 11.09 2.72
N TYR A 47 1.63 10.92 1.40
CA TYR A 47 1.05 9.74 0.76
C TYR A 47 1.90 8.48 0.95
N ALA A 48 3.23 8.62 1.01
CA ALA A 48 4.12 7.50 1.35
C ALA A 48 3.82 6.96 2.76
N ASP A 49 3.55 7.83 3.72
CA ASP A 49 3.16 7.44 5.09
C ASP A 49 1.77 6.78 5.13
N LEU A 50 0.80 7.31 4.39
CA LEU A 50 -0.52 6.69 4.26
C LEU A 50 -0.42 5.30 3.64
N ARG A 51 0.37 5.15 2.57
CA ARG A 51 0.62 3.88 1.90
C ARG A 51 1.25 2.86 2.84
N ARG A 52 2.31 3.25 3.56
CA ARG A 52 2.98 2.38 4.53
C ARG A 52 2.04 1.94 5.65
N THR A 53 1.19 2.84 6.13
CA THR A 53 0.19 2.54 7.17
C THR A 53 -0.85 1.55 6.67
N ALA A 54 -1.36 1.76 5.45
CA ALA A 54 -2.35 0.88 4.83
C ALA A 54 -1.79 -0.52 4.57
N LEU A 55 -0.57 -0.63 4.04
CA LEU A 55 0.11 -1.92 3.82
C LEU A 55 0.31 -2.70 5.12
N ARG A 56 0.73 -2.02 6.19
CA ARG A 56 0.86 -2.65 7.52
C ARG A 56 -0.48 -3.14 8.05
N ALA A 57 -1.54 -2.34 7.92
CA ALA A 57 -2.88 -2.74 8.35
C ALA A 57 -3.42 -3.94 7.55
N TYR A 58 -3.10 -4.00 6.25
CA TYR A 58 -3.43 -5.15 5.41
C TYR A 58 -2.69 -6.40 5.87
N ALA A 59 -1.37 -6.33 6.04
CA ALA A 59 -0.52 -7.46 6.45
C ALA A 59 -0.83 -7.98 7.86
N GLN A 60 -1.43 -7.18 8.74
CA GLN A 60 -1.88 -7.62 10.07
C GLN A 60 -3.09 -8.55 10.01
N ASN A 61 -3.94 -8.41 8.99
CA ASN A 61 -5.22 -9.11 8.90
C ASN A 61 -5.26 -10.13 7.74
N TYR A 62 -4.39 -9.97 6.75
CA TYR A 62 -4.36 -10.71 5.50
C TYR A 62 -2.92 -11.05 5.09
N THR A 63 -2.77 -11.82 4.02
CA THR A 63 -1.46 -12.11 3.44
C THR A 63 -0.76 -10.81 3.02
N PRO A 64 0.49 -10.57 3.42
CA PRO A 64 1.23 -9.36 3.08
C PRO A 64 1.35 -9.16 1.56
N LEU A 65 1.14 -7.93 1.09
CA LEU A 65 1.25 -7.56 -0.34
C LEU A 65 2.68 -7.20 -0.75
N THR A 66 3.53 -6.87 0.23
CA THR A 66 4.93 -6.53 -0.01
C THR A 66 5.85 -7.28 0.95
N ILE A 67 7.06 -7.63 0.49
CA ILE A 67 7.99 -8.46 1.28
C ILE A 67 8.43 -7.77 2.58
N ASP A 68 8.51 -6.43 2.59
CA ASP A 68 8.86 -5.62 3.75
C ASP A 68 7.78 -5.62 4.85
N THR A 69 6.55 -6.00 4.50
CA THR A 69 5.46 -6.18 5.47
C THR A 69 5.23 -7.65 5.83
N ALA A 70 6.00 -8.58 5.25
CA ALA A 70 5.94 -9.97 5.64
C ALA A 70 6.52 -10.16 7.05
N ASN A 71 5.69 -10.67 7.96
CA ASN A 71 6.11 -11.07 9.29
C ASN A 71 6.04 -12.60 9.41
N PRO A 72 7.13 -13.32 9.09
CA PRO A 72 7.14 -14.77 9.20
C PRO A 72 7.13 -15.20 10.66
N ASP A 73 6.05 -15.85 11.07
CA ASP A 73 6.04 -16.67 12.28
C ASP A 73 6.46 -18.11 11.91
N ASN A 74 5.72 -19.12 12.35
CA ASN A 74 5.98 -20.54 12.07
C ASN A 74 5.60 -20.99 10.64
N TYR A 75 5.16 -20.08 9.76
CA TYR A 75 4.69 -20.41 8.42
C TYR A 75 4.96 -19.27 7.42
N TRP A 76 5.50 -19.62 6.25
CA TRP A 76 5.82 -18.66 5.18
C TRP A 76 4.62 -18.40 4.28
N ARG A 77 3.72 -17.52 4.74
CA ARG A 77 2.48 -17.14 4.04
C ARG A 77 2.72 -16.54 2.65
N TRP A 78 3.79 -15.74 2.51
CA TRP A 78 4.14 -15.03 1.28
C TRP A 78 4.20 -15.92 0.03
N ALA A 79 4.72 -17.14 0.15
CA ALA A 79 4.83 -18.06 -0.98
C ALA A 79 3.69 -19.09 -1.06
N SER A 80 2.82 -19.14 -0.07
CA SER A 80 1.89 -20.25 0.12
C SER A 80 0.42 -19.86 -0.01
N ASP A 81 0.09 -18.60 0.30
CA ASP A 81 -1.28 -18.09 0.16
C ASP A 81 -1.47 -17.57 -1.28
N PRO A 82 -2.67 -17.74 -1.87
CA PRO A 82 -2.96 -17.23 -3.21
C PRO A 82 -2.93 -15.69 -3.21
N TRP A 83 -2.37 -15.11 -4.26
CA TRP A 83 -2.35 -13.65 -4.38
C TRP A 83 -3.76 -13.12 -4.68
N PRO A 84 -4.09 -11.89 -4.22
CA PRO A 84 -5.39 -11.28 -4.51
C PRO A 84 -5.70 -11.15 -6.01
N TRP A 85 -4.67 -11.16 -6.87
CA TRP A 85 -4.77 -11.04 -8.33
C TRP A 85 -4.64 -12.39 -9.08
N GLU A 86 -4.40 -13.51 -8.39
CA GLU A 86 -4.26 -14.83 -9.03
C GLU A 86 -5.58 -15.48 -9.48
N GLY A 87 -6.72 -14.84 -9.22
CA GLY A 87 -8.06 -15.32 -9.57
C GLY A 87 -8.64 -14.74 -10.87
N GLY A 88 -7.82 -14.11 -11.71
CA GLY A 88 -8.25 -13.67 -13.04
C GLY A 88 -8.29 -14.86 -13.99
N ASP A 89 -9.42 -15.58 -14.02
CA ASP A 89 -9.73 -16.49 -15.13
C ASP A 89 -9.59 -15.69 -16.43
N CYS A 90 -8.62 -16.12 -17.25
CA CYS A 90 -8.29 -15.57 -18.57
C CYS A 90 -9.37 -15.89 -19.62
#